data_AF-A0A3D3X466-F1
#
_entry.id   AF-A0A3D3X466-F1
#
_cell.length_a   1.000
_cell.length_b   1.000
_cell.length_c   1.000
_cell.angle_alpha   90.00
_cell.angle_beta   90.00
_cell.angle_gamma   90.00
#
_symmetry.space_group_name_H-M   'P 1'
#
loop_
_entity.id
_entity.type
_entity.pdbx_description
1 polymer ?
#
loop_
_entity_poly.entity_id
_entity_poly.type
_entity_poly.pdbx_seq_one_letter_code
_entity_poly.pdbx_strand_id
1 'polypeptide(L)'
;MKPVQREEILDYVTYGEKRNEIQLSVLKQKEPRRIHLGEYLTFLFENTETIRYQIQEMMRVEQIVKEEAIQHEIKTYNELIGEEGE
;
A
#
# COMPACT_ATOMS: atom_id res chain seq x y z
N MET A 1 -13.60 -1.10 2.65
CA MET A 1 -13.13 -0.65 1.29
C MET A 1 -12.85 -1.89 0.42
N LYS A 2 -12.44 -1.77 -0.85
CA LYS A 2 -12.08 -2.97 -1.64
C LYS A 2 -10.70 -3.50 -1.21
N PRO A 3 -10.53 -4.80 -0.92
CA PRO A 3 -9.22 -5.38 -0.66
C PRO A 3 -8.36 -5.36 -1.91
N VAL A 4 -7.03 -5.30 -1.73
CA VAL A 4 -6.05 -5.42 -2.82
C VAL A 4 -6.05 -6.84 -3.34
N GLN A 5 -6.11 -7.00 -4.66
CA GLN A 5 -6.09 -8.29 -5.33
C GLN A 5 -4.72 -8.58 -5.94
N ARG A 6 -4.41 -9.86 -6.14
CA ARG A 6 -3.11 -10.32 -6.65
C ARG A 6 -2.80 -9.79 -8.04
N GLU A 7 -3.83 -9.62 -8.87
CA GLU A 7 -3.74 -9.15 -10.26
C GLU A 7 -3.32 -7.67 -10.33
N GLU A 8 -3.47 -6.93 -9.23
CA GLU A 8 -3.06 -5.53 -9.11
C GLU A 8 -1.57 -5.40 -8.71
N ILE A 9 -0.92 -6.52 -8.41
CA ILE A 9 0.45 -6.56 -7.93
C ILE A 9 1.42 -6.89 -9.07
N LEU A 10 2.20 -5.88 -9.46
CA LEU A 10 3.38 -5.96 -10.32
C LEU A 10 4.52 -6.73 -9.64
N ASP A 11 5.39 -7.32 -10.45
CA ASP A 11 6.68 -7.81 -9.96
C ASP A 11 7.60 -6.66 -9.55
N TYR A 12 8.59 -6.95 -8.70
CA TYR A 12 9.43 -5.91 -8.10
C TYR A 12 10.29 -5.14 -9.12
N VAL A 13 10.59 -5.71 -10.28
CA VAL A 13 11.37 -5.04 -11.33
C VAL A 13 10.48 -4.03 -12.05
N THR A 14 9.34 -4.47 -12.56
CA THR A 14 8.36 -3.60 -13.22
C THR A 14 7.86 -2.50 -12.29
N TYR A 15 7.63 -2.83 -11.01
CA TYR A 15 7.29 -1.83 -10.00
C TYR A 15 8.44 -0.85 -9.78
N GLY A 16 9.68 -1.31 -9.69
CA GLY A 16 10.87 -0.47 -9.55
C GLY A 16 11.00 0.57 -10.66
N GLU A 17 10.72 0.19 -11.91
CA GLU A 17 10.73 1.10 -13.07
C GLU A 17 9.65 2.20 -12.95
N LYS A 18 8.45 1.84 -12.48
CA LYS A 18 7.30 2.76 -12.35
C LYS A 18 7.22 3.47 -10.99
N ARG A 19 8.11 3.14 -10.06
CA ARG A 19 8.01 3.51 -8.64
C ARG A 19 7.83 5.01 -8.45
N ASN A 20 8.60 5.82 -9.16
CA ASN A 20 8.56 7.28 -9.00
C ASN A 20 7.17 7.85 -9.36
N GLU A 21 6.57 7.38 -10.44
CA GLU A 21 5.23 7.81 -10.87
C GLU A 21 4.16 7.36 -9.87
N ILE A 22 4.24 6.11 -9.43
CA ILE A 22 3.30 5.54 -8.45
C ILE A 22 3.43 6.28 -7.11
N GLN A 23 4.66 6.54 -6.64
CA GLN A 23 4.91 7.26 -5.41
C GLN A 23 4.30 8.67 -5.43
N LEU A 24 4.45 9.41 -6.53
CA LEU A 24 3.86 10.74 -6.67
C LEU A 24 2.33 10.69 -6.61
N SER A 25 1.71 9.72 -7.28
CA SER A 25 0.27 9.49 -7.21
C SER A 25 -0.20 9.19 -5.78
N VAL A 26 0.50 8.30 -5.08
CA VAL A 26 0.16 7.90 -3.71
C VAL A 26 0.32 9.05 -2.73
N LEU A 27 1.38 9.85 -2.83
CA LEU A 27 1.57 11.02 -1.97
C LEU A 27 0.40 12.02 -2.11
N LYS A 28 -0.06 12.27 -3.34
CA LYS A 28 -1.23 13.10 -3.60
C LYS A 28 -2.51 12.51 -3.00
N GLN A 29 -2.64 11.18 -2.98
CA GLN A 29 -3.77 10.52 -2.32
C GLN A 29 -3.68 10.56 -0.79
N LYS A 30 -2.47 10.54 -0.22
CA LYS A 30 -2.24 10.60 1.23
C LYS A 30 -2.51 11.98 1.82
N GLU A 31 -2.31 13.04 1.04
CA GLU A 31 -2.48 14.43 1.50
C GLU A 31 -3.86 14.71 2.14
N PRO A 32 -5.02 14.46 1.48
CA PRO A 32 -6.33 14.70 2.10
C PRO A 32 -6.69 13.72 3.22
N ARG A 33 -5.87 12.66 3.43
CA ARG A 33 -6.10 11.60 4.43
C ARG A 33 -5.22 11.75 5.66
N ARG A 34 -4.40 12.80 5.70
CA ARG A 34 -3.51 13.09 6.80
C ARG A 34 -4.17 14.05 7.77
N ILE A 35 -4.39 13.61 9.00
CA ILE A 35 -4.95 14.44 10.08
C ILE A 35 -3.88 14.62 11.15
N HIS A 36 -3.50 15.87 11.41
CA HIS A 36 -2.64 16.19 12.54
C HIS A 36 -3.47 16.27 13.82
N LEU A 37 -3.02 15.59 14.87
CA LEU A 37 -3.58 15.69 16.21
C LEU A 37 -2.53 16.32 17.14
N GLY A 38 -2.71 17.62 17.40
CA GLY A 38 -1.72 18.40 18.14
C GLY A 38 -0.39 18.50 17.39
N GLU A 39 0.70 18.62 18.14
CA GLU A 39 2.03 18.89 17.58
C GLU A 39 2.79 17.64 17.12
N TYR A 40 2.49 16.47 17.71
CA TYR A 40 3.35 15.28 17.60
C TYR A 40 2.69 14.08 16.94
N LEU A 41 1.36 14.08 16.79
CA LEU A 41 0.64 12.94 16.24
C LEU A 41 0.07 13.27 14.87
N THR A 42 0.22 12.32 13.95
CA THR A 42 -0.34 12.38 12.62
C THR A 42 -1.02 11.06 12.33
N PHE A 43 -2.32 11.12 12.08
CA PHE A 43 -3.09 9.98 11.57
C PHE A 43 -3.05 10.01 10.05
N LEU A 44 -2.83 8.85 9.45
CA LEU A 44 -3.03 8.64 8.03
C LEU A 44 -4.12 7.59 7.89
N PHE A 45 -5.24 7.98 7.31
CA PHE A 45 -6.30 7.03 6.96
C PHE A 45 -5.89 6.33 5.67
N GLU A 46 -5.68 5.01 5.75
CA GLU A 46 -5.26 4.21 4.60
C GLU A 46 -6.46 3.87 3.69
N ASN A 47 -6.18 3.58 2.43
CA ASN A 47 -7.15 3.06 1.47
C ASN A 47 -6.51 1.96 0.61
N THR A 48 -7.29 1.35 -0.29
CA THR A 48 -6.79 0.30 -1.18
C THR A 48 -5.52 0.69 -1.93
N GLU A 49 -5.41 1.94 -2.38
CA GLU A 49 -4.26 2.45 -3.14
C GLU A 49 -3.01 2.61 -2.28
N THR A 50 -3.15 3.14 -1.08
CA THR A 50 -2.03 3.34 -0.16
C THR A 50 -1.54 2.02 0.43
N ILE A 51 -2.45 1.07 0.68
CA ILE A 51 -2.12 -0.30 1.07
C ILE A 51 -1.43 -1.05 -0.08
N ARG A 52 -1.96 -0.96 -1.31
CA ARG A 52 -1.31 -1.55 -2.50
C ARG A 52 0.11 -1.02 -2.68
N TYR A 53 0.32 0.27 -2.44
CA TYR A 53 1.65 0.87 -2.48
C TYR A 53 2.59 0.29 -1.42
N GLN A 54 2.11 0.04 -0.19
CA GLN A 54 2.91 -0.57 0.87
C GLN A 54 3.31 -2.01 0.53
N ILE A 55 2.37 -2.83 0.02
CA ILE A 55 2.66 -4.19 -0.44
C ILE A 55 3.75 -4.19 -1.52
N GLN A 56 3.64 -3.28 -2.48
CA GLN A 56 4.63 -3.14 -3.55
C GLN A 56 6.02 -2.73 -3.04
N GLU A 57 6.09 -1.81 -2.08
CA GLU A 57 7.36 -1.44 -1.47
C GLU A 57 7.99 -2.62 -0.72
N MET A 58 7.19 -3.43 -0.01
CA MET A 58 7.68 -4.64 0.65
C MET A 58 8.24 -5.64 -0.36
N MET A 59 7.49 -5.93 -1.43
CA MET A 59 7.96 -6.83 -2.49
C MET A 59 9.26 -6.36 -3.12
N ARG A 60 9.48 -5.05 -3.25
CA ARG A 60 10.70 -4.46 -3.82
C ARG A 60 11.88 -4.50 -2.87
N VAL A 61 11.67 -4.13 -1.61
CA VAL A 61 12.74 -4.09 -0.61
C VAL A 61 13.27 -5.50 -0.34
N GLU A 62 12.36 -6.48 -0.27
CA GLU A 62 12.70 -7.87 0.05
C GLU A 62 12.87 -8.76 -1.19
N GLN A 63 12.67 -8.21 -2.40
CA GLN A 63 12.75 -8.93 -3.68
C GLN A 63 11.88 -10.21 -3.68
N ILE A 64 10.65 -10.09 -3.19
CA ILE A 64 9.72 -11.20 -3.06
C ILE A 64 9.22 -11.61 -4.45
N VAL A 65 9.51 -12.86 -4.83
CA VAL A 65 9.09 -13.45 -6.12
C VAL A 65 8.25 -14.70 -5.98
N LYS A 66 8.25 -15.34 -4.79
CA LYS A 66 7.47 -16.55 -4.54
C LYS A 66 6.01 -16.19 -4.35
N GLU A 67 5.13 -16.82 -5.11
CA GLU A 67 3.68 -16.54 -5.09
C GLU A 67 3.09 -16.67 -3.69
N GLU A 68 3.47 -17.70 -2.93
CA GLU A 68 2.99 -17.92 -1.55
C GLU A 68 3.35 -16.75 -0.62
N ALA A 69 4.54 -16.17 -0.78
CA ALA A 69 4.99 -15.03 0.00
C ALA A 69 4.25 -13.74 -0.43
N ILE A 70 4.01 -13.55 -1.73
CA ILE A 70 3.22 -12.41 -2.23
C ILE A 70 1.80 -12.46 -1.67
N GLN A 71 1.15 -13.62 -1.70
CA GLN A 71 -0.19 -13.82 -1.15
C GLN A 71 -0.23 -13.58 0.37
N HIS A 72 0.84 -13.97 1.08
CA HIS A 72 0.97 -13.70 2.50
C HIS A 72 1.01 -12.19 2.80
N GLU A 73 1.85 -11.44 2.08
CA GLU A 73 1.92 -9.98 2.22
C GLU A 73 0.58 -9.32 1.91
N ILE A 74 -0.06 -9.69 0.80
CA ILE A 74 -1.39 -9.16 0.43
C ILE A 74 -2.39 -9.40 1.55
N LYS A 75 -2.42 -10.61 2.13
CA LYS A 75 -3.33 -10.94 3.23
C LYS A 75 -3.05 -10.07 4.45
N THR A 76 -1.80 -10.01 4.90
CA THR A 76 -1.37 -9.23 6.07
C THR A 76 -1.76 -7.76 5.95
N TYR A 77 -1.54 -7.15 4.79
CA TYR A 77 -1.84 -5.74 4.57
C TYR A 77 -3.33 -5.46 4.34
N ASN A 78 -4.08 -6.40 3.77
CA ASN A 78 -5.52 -6.27 3.62
C ASN A 78 -6.25 -6.27 4.98
N GLU A 79 -5.67 -6.83 6.04
CA GLU A 79 -6.20 -6.72 7.41
C GLU A 79 -6.19 -5.28 7.94
N LEU A 80 -5.41 -4.37 7.33
CA LEU A 80 -5.41 -2.93 7.66
C LEU A 80 -6.51 -2.15 6.93
N ILE A 81 -7.20 -2.78 5.98
CA ILE A 81 -8.30 -2.15 5.26
C ILE A 81 -9.55 -2.27 6.12
N GLY A 82 -9.95 -1.16 6.75
CA GLY A 82 -11.17 -1.09 7.54
C GLY A 82 -12.43 -1.40 6.74
N GLU A 83 -13.38 -2.03 7.43
CA GLU A 83 -14.74 -2.20 6.95
C GLU A 83 -15.58 -0.93 7.17
N GLU A 84 -16.83 -0.94 6.71
CA GLU A 84 -17.73 0.20 6.90
C GLU A 84 -17.96 0.47 8.39
N GLY A 85 -17.51 1.64 8.86
CA GLY A 85 -17.64 2.06 10.26
C GLY A 85 -16.41 1.80 11.14
N GLU A 86 -15.34 1.25 10.57
CA GLU A 86 -14.00 1.11 11.18
C GLU A 86 -13.02 2.18 10.63
#